data_AF-J9EUA4-F1
#
_entry.id   AF-J9EUA4-F1
#
_cell.length_a   1.000
_cell.length_b   1.000
_cell.length_c   1.000
_cell.angle_alpha   90.00
_cell.angle_beta   90.00
_cell.angle_gamma   90.00
#
_symmetry.space_group_name_H-M   'P 1'
#
loop_
_entity.id
_entity.type
_entity.pdbx_description
1 polymer ?
#
loop_
_entity_poly.entity_id
_entity_poly.type
_entity_poly.pdbx_seq_one_letter_code
_entity_poly.pdbx_strand_id
1 'polypeptide(L)'
;MVDKTLADEQYYHGLLPREDIKMMLRSNGEFIVRTTEPVAGQPRAFVISVMVAEEKEELGIKHYVIQRTPNGKYTIEKYGFDSVPEMINFHLNKHESLVKN
;
A
#
# COMPACT_ATOMS: atom_id res chain seq x y z
N MET A 1 -7.91 6.95 14.15
CA MET A 1 -7.00 8.06 13.84
C MET A 1 -6.00 7.53 12.84
N VAL A 2 -5.82 8.19 11.70
CA VAL A 2 -4.68 7.86 10.83
C VAL A 2 -3.45 8.15 11.68
N ASP A 3 -2.51 7.20 11.76
CA ASP A 3 -1.22 7.43 12.40
C ASP A 3 -0.68 8.73 11.83
N LYS A 4 -0.44 9.76 12.67
CA LYS A 4 -0.06 11.10 12.19
C LYS A 4 1.13 11.01 11.23
N THR A 5 2.01 10.05 11.47
CA THR A 5 3.15 9.71 10.63
C THR A 5 2.76 9.38 9.20
N LEU A 6 1.75 8.53 8.95
CA LEU A 6 1.37 8.13 7.58
C LEU A 6 0.80 9.29 6.76
N ALA A 7 0.07 10.21 7.40
CA ALA A 7 -0.54 11.34 6.69
C ALA A 7 0.49 12.34 6.15
N ASP A 8 1.69 12.36 6.74
CA ASP A 8 2.82 13.21 6.34
C ASP A 8 3.72 12.54 5.28
N GLU A 9 3.50 11.26 4.96
CA GLU A 9 4.33 10.52 4.01
C GLU A 9 3.99 10.89 2.55
N GLN A 10 5.02 11.18 1.75
CA GLN A 10 4.85 11.60 0.35
C GLN A 10 4.20 10.51 -0.53
N TYR A 11 4.37 9.24 -0.17
CA TYR A 11 3.77 8.12 -0.89
C TYR A 11 2.30 7.89 -0.50
N TYR A 12 1.75 8.62 0.48
CA TYR A 12 0.37 8.45 0.94
C TYR A 12 -0.57 9.46 0.28
N HIS A 13 -1.57 8.96 -0.45
CA HIS A 13 -2.51 9.79 -1.22
C HIS A 13 -3.96 9.72 -0.73
N GLY A 14 -4.20 9.12 0.43
CA GLY A 14 -5.55 9.00 0.99
C GLY A 14 -6.52 8.29 0.04
N LEU A 15 -7.68 8.89 -0.22
CA LEU A 15 -8.64 8.34 -1.19
C LEU A 15 -8.18 8.68 -2.61
N LEU A 16 -7.61 7.69 -3.30
CA LEU A 16 -7.13 7.83 -4.67
C LEU A 16 -7.83 6.82 -5.60
N PRO A 17 -8.59 7.30 -6.61
CA PRO A 17 -9.20 6.47 -7.66
C PRO A 17 -8.17 5.72 -8.49
N ARG A 18 -8.53 4.55 -9.04
CA ARG A 18 -7.64 3.76 -9.91
C ARG A 18 -7.15 4.53 -11.13
N GLU A 19 -8.00 5.38 -11.71
CA GLU A 19 -7.68 6.19 -12.88
C GLU A 19 -6.50 7.15 -12.66
N ASP A 20 -6.33 7.66 -11.43
CA ASP A 20 -5.23 8.56 -11.10
C ASP A 20 -3.94 7.76 -10.84
N ILE A 21 -4.03 6.53 -10.33
CA ILE A 21 -2.86 5.68 -10.02
C ILE A 21 -2.01 5.46 -11.27
N LYS A 22 -2.64 5.14 -12.41
CA LYS A 22 -1.91 4.92 -13.67
C LYS A 22 -1.19 6.17 -14.18
N MET A 23 -1.60 7.36 -13.74
CA MET A 23 -0.92 8.60 -14.11
C MET A 23 0.29 8.89 -13.22
N MET A 24 0.31 8.32 -12.01
CA MET A 24 1.32 8.54 -11.00
C MET A 24 2.43 7.48 -11.02
N LEU A 25 2.09 6.23 -11.35
CA LEU A 25 3.04 5.13 -11.43
C LEU A 25 3.48 4.91 -12.88
N ARG A 26 4.73 5.27 -13.19
CA ARG A 26 5.31 5.18 -14.53
C ARG A 26 6.39 4.12 -14.64
N SER A 27 7.18 3.94 -13.60
CA SER A 27 8.36 3.08 -13.64
C SER A 27 8.31 1.94 -12.64
N ASN A 28 8.93 0.82 -13.01
CA ASN A 28 9.00 -0.36 -12.15
C ASN A 28 9.60 -0.03 -10.78
N GLY A 29 8.89 -0.44 -9.72
CA GLY A 29 9.26 -0.17 -8.34
C GLY A 29 8.63 1.09 -7.74
N GLU A 30 8.05 1.98 -8.55
CA GLU A 30 7.25 3.08 -8.01
C GLU A 30 6.01 2.53 -7.30
N PHE A 31 5.67 3.13 -6.17
CA PHE A 31 4.53 2.72 -5.39
C PHE A 31 3.83 3.90 -4.74
N ILE A 32 2.57 3.67 -4.39
CA ILE A 32 1.76 4.57 -3.57
C ILE A 32 0.97 3.78 -2.53
N VAL A 33 0.63 4.44 -1.43
CA VAL A 33 -0.30 3.95 -0.41
C VAL A 33 -1.58 4.78 -0.48
N ARG A 34 -2.71 4.08 -0.56
CA ARG A 34 -4.05 4.69 -0.58
C ARG A 34 -4.97 4.01 0.42
N THR A 35 -6.07 4.67 0.74
CA THR A 35 -7.19 4.09 1.49
C THR A 35 -8.32 3.71 0.55
N THR A 36 -9.04 2.64 0.87
CA THR A 36 -10.31 2.33 0.22
C THR A 36 -11.41 3.26 0.73
N GLU A 37 -12.47 3.40 -0.06
CA GLU A 37 -13.69 4.04 0.43
C GLU A 37 -14.19 3.33 1.69
N PRO A 38 -14.68 4.09 2.69
CA PRO A 38 -15.24 3.51 3.89
C PRO A 38 -16.53 2.76 3.54
N VAL A 39 -16.54 1.46 3.76
CA VAL A 39 -17.77 0.65 3.69
C VAL A 39 -18.41 0.64 5.07
N ALA A 40 -19.71 0.92 5.15
CA ALA A 40 -20.44 0.93 6.41
C ALA A 40 -20.25 -0.40 7.18
N GLY A 41 -19.81 -0.31 8.43
CA GLY A 41 -19.54 -1.48 9.27
C GLY A 41 -18.19 -2.16 9.04
N GLN A 42 -17.35 -1.70 8.09
CA GLN A 42 -16.01 -2.24 7.87
C GLN A 42 -14.93 -1.20 8.20
N PRO A 43 -13.79 -1.63 8.78
CA PRO A 43 -12.65 -0.73 8.95
C PRO A 43 -12.11 -0.28 7.59
N ARG A 44 -11.61 0.95 7.51
CA ARG A 44 -10.88 1.40 6.31
C ARG A 44 -9.69 0.49 6.07
N ALA A 45 -9.54 0.01 4.83
CA ALA A 45 -8.38 -0.73 4.41
C ALA A 45 -7.37 0.22 3.76
N PHE A 46 -6.08 -0.07 3.95
CA PHE A 46 -5.01 0.54 3.18
C PHE A 46 -4.63 -0.39 2.03
N VAL A 47 -4.15 0.17 0.93
CA VAL A 47 -3.72 -0.57 -0.26
C VAL A 47 -2.40 0.00 -0.74
N ILE A 48 -1.41 -0.86 -0.96
CA ILE A 48 -0.19 -0.50 -1.68
C ILE A 48 -0.41 -0.80 -3.15
N SER A 49 -0.24 0.19 -4.02
CA SER A 49 -0.24 -0.02 -5.47
C SER A 49 1.19 0.13 -5.96
N VAL A 50 1.72 -0.85 -6.69
CA VAL A 50 3.12 -0.92 -7.12
C VAL A 50 3.16 -1.19 -8.62
N MET A 51 3.96 -0.43 -9.36
CA MET A 51 4.27 -0.75 -10.75
C MET A 51 5.30 -1.88 -10.79
N VAL A 52 4.95 -3.00 -11.40
CA VAL A 52 5.85 -4.15 -11.55
C VAL A 52 6.19 -4.50 -12.99
N ALA A 53 5.44 -3.95 -13.96
CA ALA A 53 5.66 -4.15 -15.39
C ALA A 53 5.18 -2.92 -16.17
N GLU A 54 6.01 -1.87 -16.23
CA GLU A 54 5.72 -0.61 -16.92
C GLU A 54 5.30 -0.79 -18.39
N GLU A 55 5.79 -1.83 -19.06
CA GLU A 55 5.42 -2.14 -20.45
C GLU A 55 3.97 -2.59 -20.62
N LYS A 56 3.28 -2.90 -19.51
CA LYS A 56 1.88 -3.33 -19.46
C LYS A 56 0.94 -2.22 -18.99
N GLU A 57 1.45 -0.99 -18.82
CA GLU A 57 0.69 0.18 -18.37
C GLU A 57 -0.12 -0.13 -17.10
N GLU A 58 -1.44 0.09 -17.11
CA GLU A 58 -2.32 -0.17 -15.97
C GLU A 58 -2.32 -1.65 -15.54
N LEU A 59 -2.18 -2.59 -16.48
CA LEU A 59 -2.10 -4.02 -16.17
C LEU A 59 -0.78 -4.41 -15.49
N GLY A 60 0.22 -3.53 -15.56
CA GLY A 60 1.48 -3.65 -14.85
C GLY A 60 1.42 -3.29 -13.37
N ILE A 61 0.30 -2.74 -12.90
CA ILE A 61 0.14 -2.28 -11.52
C ILE A 61 -0.46 -3.41 -10.67
N LYS A 62 0.26 -3.81 -9.61
CA LYS A 62 -0.25 -4.73 -8.60
C LYS A 62 -0.78 -3.97 -7.39
N HIS A 63 -1.90 -4.42 -6.86
CA HIS A 63 -2.54 -3.84 -5.68
C HIS A 63 -2.53 -4.85 -4.52
N TYR A 64 -1.89 -4.48 -3.41
CA TYR A 64 -1.78 -5.29 -2.20
C TYR A 64 -2.61 -4.67 -1.09
N VAL A 65 -3.63 -5.38 -0.63
CA VAL A 65 -4.48 -4.94 0.48
C VAL A 65 -3.75 -5.19 1.79
N ILE A 66 -3.65 -4.14 2.62
CA ILE A 66 -3.07 -4.22 3.96
C ILE A 66 -4.20 -4.59 4.92
N GLN A 67 -4.08 -5.77 5.52
CA GLN A 67 -5.01 -6.30 6.49
C GLN A 67 -4.63 -5.87 7.90
N ARG A 68 -5.63 -5.81 8.78
CA ARG A 68 -5.42 -5.61 10.22
C ARG A 68 -5.74 -6.91 10.95
N THR A 69 -4.73 -7.46 11.61
CA THR A 69 -4.86 -8.69 12.41
C THR A 69 -5.69 -8.45 13.68
N PRO A 70 -6.24 -9.50 14.30
CA PRO A 70 -6.94 -9.38 15.60
C PRO A 70 -6.08 -8.77 16.71
N ASN A 71 -4.76 -8.95 16.64
CA ASN A 71 -3.80 -8.39 17.59
C ASN A 71 -3.42 -6.93 17.25
N GLY A 72 -4.10 -6.30 16.29
CA GLY A 72 -3.96 -4.89 15.95
C GLY A 72 -2.86 -4.55 14.94
N LYS A 73 -2.01 -5.52 14.56
CA LYS A 73 -0.89 -5.34 13.61
C LYS A 73 -1.37 -5.23 12.15
N TYR A 74 -0.63 -4.47 11.35
CA TYR A 74 -0.79 -4.37 9.89
C TYR A 74 0.03 -5.44 9.17
N THR A 75 -0.54 -6.12 8.18
CA THR A 75 0.12 -7.18 7.42
C THR A 75 -0.41 -7.27 5.98
N ILE A 76 0.40 -7.82 5.07
CA ILE A 76 -0.03 -8.25 3.74
C ILE A 76 -0.12 -9.77 3.72
N GLU A 77 0.99 -10.48 3.98
CA GLU A 77 1.01 -11.95 4.03
C GLU A 77 1.90 -12.55 5.14
N LYS A 78 3.05 -11.95 5.45
CA LYS A 78 4.09 -12.61 6.25
C LYS A 78 4.38 -11.94 7.60
N TYR A 79 4.52 -10.62 7.60
CA TYR A 79 5.00 -9.85 8.74
C TYR A 79 3.91 -8.94 9.29
N GLY A 80 3.81 -8.88 10.61
CA GLY A 80 2.93 -7.94 11.31
C GLY A 80 3.71 -6.74 11.82
N PHE A 81 3.24 -5.53 11.49
CA PHE A 81 3.86 -4.26 11.85
C PHE A 81 2.95 -3.42 12.73
N ASP A 82 3.52 -2.53 13.54
CA ASP A 82 2.73 -1.62 14.38
C ASP A 82 2.08 -0.48 13.59
N SER A 83 2.68 -0.11 12.45
CA SER A 83 2.16 0.93 11.57
C SER A 83 2.42 0.63 10.10
N VAL A 84 1.67 1.29 9.21
CA VAL A 84 1.90 1.19 7.76
C VAL A 84 3.27 1.78 7.37
N PRO A 85 3.72 2.95 7.87
CA PRO A 85 5.07 3.45 7.58
C PRO A 85 6.18 2.48 8.00
N GLU A 86 6.05 1.82 9.15
CA GLU A 86 7.03 0.82 9.60
C GLU A 86 7.12 -0.37 8.62
N MET A 87 5.97 -0.85 8.14
CA MET A 87 5.91 -1.89 7.12
C MET A 87 6.60 -1.47 5.82
N ILE A 88 6.28 -0.27 5.31
CA ILE A 88 6.89 0.27 4.08
C ILE A 88 8.41 0.37 4.25
N ASN A 89 8.86 0.96 5.35
CA ASN A 89 10.28 1.13 5.65
C ASN A 89 11.01 -0.21 5.75
N PHE A 90 10.39 -1.25 6.32
CA PHE A 90 10.96 -2.59 6.36
C PHE A 90 11.21 -3.15 4.95
N HIS A 91 10.21 -3.07 4.05
CA HIS A 91 10.31 -3.60 2.69
C HIS A 91 11.26 -2.80 1.80
N LEU A 92 11.33 -1.48 1.98
CA LEU A 92 12.30 -0.63 1.27
C LEU A 92 13.75 -0.92 1.67
N ASN A 93 14.03 -1.14 2.96
CA ASN A 93 15.40 -1.35 3.44
C ASN A 93 15.90 -2.78 3.31
N LYS A 94 15.01 -3.78 3.46
CA LYS A 94 15.42 -5.20 3.42
C LYS A 94 15.36 -5.83 2.04
N HIS A 95 14.80 -5.13 1.05
CA HIS A 95 14.51 -5.67 -0.29
C HIS A 95 13.76 -7.02 -0.27
N GLU A 96 13.00 -7.28 0.81
CA GLU A 96 12.14 -8.46 0.89
C GLU A 96 10.83 -8.19 0.16
N SER A 97 10.38 -9.16 -0.64
CA SER A 97 9.11 -9.07 -1.37
C SER A 97 7.91 -8.91 -0.42
N LEU A 98 6.91 -8.15 -0.85
CA LEU A 98 5.63 -7.96 -0.15
C LEU A 98 4.81 -9.27 -0.06
N VAL A 99 5.02 -10.18 -1.02
CA VAL A 99 4.32 -11.46 -1.15
C VAL A 99 5.30 -12.61 -1.41
N LYS A 100 4.90 -13.84 -1.10
CA LYS A 100 5.70 -15.01 -1.47
C LYS A 100 5.72 -15.16 -3.00
N ASN A 101 6.92 -15.22 -3.57
CA ASN A 101 7.13 -15.57 -4.99
C ASN A 101 6.84 -17.05 -5.24
#